data_AF-A0A444WZV0-F1
#
_entry.id   AF-A0A444WZV0-F1
#
_cell.length_a   1.000
_cell.length_b   1.000
_cell.length_c   1.000
_cell.angle_alpha   90.00
_cell.angle_beta   90.00
_cell.angle_gamma   90.00
#
_symmetry.space_group_name_H-M   'P 1'
#
loop_
_entity.id
_entity.type
_entity.pdbx_description
1 polymer ?
#
loop_
_entity_poly.entity_id
_entity_poly.type
_entity_poly.pdbx_seq_one_letter_code
_entity_poly.pdbx_strand_id
1 'polypeptide(L)'
;MELSVSSICDSEIPLQLRKIDDLVASSSKSLQSLKSTAHETAQLQGKLEEAKGKVREAEDDLVKAIAVKTRKEAKRMALSDAIASAKARVEGLKASIQQQQTKKQEFAEFLARQSLALAASEGRSNERIEQDETQEAISWYNRVLGFHVEGGHGVKFTFKNINMNNPNEEYSFTIRHENNTYTLLSCEPSLENTEDLIHELNKTNGLFKFARVMRKKFQEAVTQGGFVQTTVEHEESMLMSASAPVLSMSSARSDTTAEGINDHVEPVKVNSNINKQHIQRRVNSGILSPGSASSIRRSPRLKATR
;
A
#
# COMPACT_ATOMS: atom_id res chain seq x y z
N MET A 1 99.52 113.33 12.12
CA MET A 1 98.41 112.46 12.58
C MET A 1 98.37 111.19 11.72
N GLU A 2 99.47 110.44 11.60
CA GLU A 2 99.51 109.23 10.75
C GLU A 2 99.86 107.94 11.50
N LEU A 3 100.19 108.04 12.79
CA LEU A 3 100.53 106.85 13.60
C LEU A 3 99.31 106.21 14.31
N SER A 4 98.14 106.86 14.27
CA SER A 4 96.91 106.32 14.90
C SER A 4 96.12 105.35 14.03
N VAL A 5 96.33 105.34 12.70
CA VAL A 5 95.54 104.49 11.79
C VAL A 5 96.19 103.11 11.62
N SER A 6 97.53 103.01 11.68
CA SER A 6 98.28 101.74 11.57
C SER A 6 98.02 100.78 12.74
N SER A 7 98.01 101.28 13.98
CA SER A 7 97.82 100.43 15.17
C SER A 7 96.39 99.90 15.33
N ILE A 8 95.39 100.58 14.74
CA ILE A 8 93.99 100.14 14.76
C ILE A 8 93.82 98.98 13.77
N CYS A 9 94.44 99.06 12.58
CA CYS A 9 94.43 98.00 11.58
C CYS A 9 95.10 96.69 12.06
N ASP A 10 96.16 96.75 12.86
CA ASP A 10 96.89 95.55 13.32
C ASP A 10 96.10 94.68 14.31
N SER A 11 95.15 95.26 15.07
CA SER A 11 94.29 94.52 16.01
C SER A 11 92.95 94.06 15.43
N GLU A 12 92.45 94.74 14.39
CA GLU A 12 91.17 94.47 13.74
C GLU A 12 91.24 93.21 12.87
N ILE A 13 92.34 93.02 12.12
CA ILE A 13 92.51 91.89 11.18
C ILE A 13 92.44 90.52 11.89
N PRO A 14 93.18 90.27 13.00
CA PRO A 14 93.09 89.00 13.73
C PRO A 14 91.71 88.76 14.35
N LEU A 15 91.02 89.83 14.78
CA LEU A 15 89.68 89.74 15.35
C LEU A 15 88.63 89.39 14.28
N GLN A 16 88.74 89.95 13.08
CA GLN A 16 87.90 89.58 11.94
C GLN A 16 88.17 88.15 11.47
N LEU A 17 89.44 87.71 11.44
CA LEU A 17 89.81 86.32 11.12
C LEU A 17 89.18 85.32 12.11
N ARG A 18 89.26 85.58 13.42
CA ARG A 18 88.59 84.74 14.44
C ARG A 18 87.08 84.68 14.26
N LYS A 19 86.43 85.81 13.95
CA LYS A 19 84.98 85.84 13.66
C LYS A 19 84.64 85.02 12.42
N ILE A 20 85.49 85.04 11.39
CA ILE A 20 85.34 84.23 10.19
C ILE A 20 85.51 82.75 10.53
N ASP A 21 86.51 82.38 11.31
CA ASP A 21 86.75 80.99 11.73
C ASP A 21 85.59 80.45 12.60
N ASP A 22 85.10 81.25 13.54
CA ASP A 22 83.94 80.91 14.37
C ASP A 22 82.67 80.74 13.52
N LEU A 23 82.47 81.60 12.52
CA LEU A 23 81.37 81.50 11.57
C LEU A 23 81.49 80.22 10.74
N VAL A 24 82.68 79.93 10.19
CA VAL A 24 82.95 78.72 9.39
C VAL A 24 82.73 77.46 10.23
N ALA A 25 83.20 77.43 11.47
CA ALA A 25 82.99 76.31 12.39
C ALA A 25 81.51 76.11 12.73
N SER A 26 80.78 77.20 13.01
CA SER A 26 79.33 77.18 13.27
C SER A 26 78.54 76.71 12.04
N SER A 27 78.85 77.23 10.86
CA SER A 27 78.24 76.81 9.59
C SER A 27 78.53 75.34 9.29
N SER A 28 79.77 74.88 9.49
CA SER A 28 80.13 73.47 9.32
C SER A 28 79.36 72.54 10.25
N LYS A 29 79.25 72.90 11.54
CA LYS A 29 78.47 72.14 12.53
C LYS A 29 76.97 72.12 12.19
N SER A 30 76.42 73.24 11.73
CA SER A 30 75.03 73.34 11.26
C SER A 30 74.78 72.45 10.04
N LEU A 31 75.68 72.45 9.06
CA LEU A 31 75.58 71.59 7.87
C LEU A 31 75.69 70.10 8.23
N GLN A 32 76.56 69.73 9.17
CA GLN A 32 76.65 68.35 9.67
C GLN A 32 75.36 67.92 10.39
N SER A 33 74.79 68.79 11.22
CA SER A 33 73.49 68.58 11.87
C SER A 33 72.38 68.38 10.83
N LEU A 34 72.29 69.28 9.84
CA LEU A 34 71.31 69.19 8.76
C LEU A 34 71.46 67.89 7.96
N LYS A 35 72.70 67.45 7.69
CA LYS A 35 72.99 66.20 7.00
C LYS A 35 72.51 64.98 7.81
N SER A 36 72.73 64.97 9.13
CA SER A 36 72.21 63.92 10.03
C SER A 36 70.69 63.86 9.98
N THR A 37 70.03 65.02 10.16
CA THR A 37 68.57 65.13 10.11
C THR A 37 68.00 64.70 8.76
N ALA A 38 68.65 65.05 7.66
CA ALA A 38 68.23 64.63 6.31
C ALA A 38 68.32 63.10 6.14
N HIS A 39 69.40 62.49 6.65
CA HIS A 39 69.55 61.03 6.62
C HIS A 39 68.48 60.34 7.47
N GLU A 40 68.22 60.82 8.68
CA GLU A 40 67.17 60.29 9.55
C GLU A 40 65.79 60.41 8.90
N THR A 41 65.50 61.57 8.28
CA THR A 41 64.23 61.80 7.57
C THR A 41 64.07 60.84 6.39
N ALA A 42 65.13 60.59 5.61
CA ALA A 42 65.09 59.61 4.52
C ALA A 42 64.85 58.18 5.03
N GLN A 43 65.47 57.80 6.15
CA GLN A 43 65.23 56.50 6.77
C GLN A 43 63.78 56.36 7.28
N LEU A 44 63.23 57.41 7.89
CA LEU A 44 61.84 57.45 8.35
C LEU A 44 60.85 57.39 7.17
N GLN A 45 61.13 58.07 6.07
CA GLN A 45 60.32 57.99 4.84
C GLN A 45 60.30 56.55 4.29
N GLY A 46 61.44 55.86 4.25
CA GLY A 46 61.48 54.45 3.84
C GLY A 46 60.61 53.55 4.72
N LYS A 47 60.71 53.69 6.05
CA LYS A 47 59.86 52.96 7.00
C LYS A 47 58.38 53.31 6.86
N LEU A 48 58.06 54.58 6.57
CA LEU A 48 56.68 55.03 6.36
C LEU A 48 56.07 54.39 5.12
N GLU A 49 56.80 54.31 4.01
CA GLU A 49 56.30 53.65 2.79
C GLU A 49 56.14 52.13 2.98
N GLU A 50 57.06 51.49 3.72
CA GLU A 50 56.90 50.08 4.12
C GLU A 50 55.64 49.87 4.96
N ALA A 51 55.41 50.73 5.97
CA ALA A 51 54.22 50.66 6.81
C ALA A 51 52.93 50.90 6.01
N LYS A 52 52.92 51.86 5.08
CA LYS A 52 51.79 52.10 4.17
C LYS A 52 51.50 50.88 3.29
N GLY A 53 52.54 50.21 2.79
CA GLY A 53 52.40 48.97 2.03
C GLY A 53 51.68 47.89 2.83
N LYS A 54 52.15 47.64 4.06
CA LYS A 54 51.54 46.65 4.97
C LYS A 54 50.09 46.97 5.32
N VAL A 55 49.75 48.25 5.51
CA VAL A 55 48.36 48.68 5.76
C VAL A 55 47.47 48.35 4.58
N ARG A 56 47.89 48.66 3.34
CA ARG A 56 47.11 48.32 2.14
C ARG A 56 46.90 46.82 1.97
N GLU A 57 47.94 46.02 2.20
CA GLU A 57 47.83 44.56 2.12
C GLU A 57 46.83 44.02 3.16
N ALA A 58 46.89 44.51 4.41
CA ALA A 58 45.95 44.13 5.46
C ALA A 58 44.51 44.57 5.15
N GLU A 59 44.31 45.75 4.55
CA GLU A 59 43.01 46.22 4.09
C GLU A 59 42.42 45.32 2.99
N ASP A 60 43.22 44.96 1.98
CA ASP A 60 42.80 44.06 0.90
C ASP A 60 42.40 42.67 1.43
N ASP A 61 43.17 42.14 2.37
CA ASP A 61 42.88 40.84 2.99
C ASP A 61 41.64 40.90 3.89
N LEU A 62 41.42 42.02 4.59
CA LEU A 62 40.18 42.24 5.34
C LEU A 62 38.97 42.28 4.39
N VAL A 63 39.07 42.97 3.25
CA VAL A 63 38.01 43.02 2.24
C VAL A 63 37.70 41.62 1.70
N LYS A 64 38.73 40.83 1.35
CA LYS A 64 38.56 39.42 0.93
C LYS A 64 37.91 38.57 2.03
N ALA A 65 38.35 38.72 3.28
CA ALA A 65 37.81 37.98 4.42
C ALA A 65 36.33 38.31 4.67
N ILE A 66 35.95 39.59 4.57
CA ILE A 66 34.56 40.06 4.68
C ILE A 66 33.71 39.43 3.56
N ALA A 67 34.19 39.44 2.31
CA ALA A 67 33.45 38.83 1.20
C ALA A 67 33.19 37.33 1.41
N VAL A 68 34.20 36.58 1.88
CA VAL A 68 34.05 35.15 2.21
C VAL A 68 33.07 34.95 3.37
N LYS A 69 33.13 35.78 4.42
CA LYS A 69 32.23 35.72 5.57
C LYS A 69 30.77 35.96 5.15
N THR A 70 30.51 37.01 4.37
CA THR A 70 29.15 37.32 3.86
C THR A 70 28.60 36.18 3.02
N ARG A 71 29.42 35.57 2.15
CA ARG A 71 29.00 34.40 1.37
C ARG A 71 28.68 33.19 2.24
N LYS A 72 29.50 32.91 3.26
CA LYS A 72 29.25 31.81 4.20
C LYS A 72 27.97 32.04 5.00
N GLU A 73 27.73 33.27 5.45
CA GLU A 73 26.52 33.60 6.20
C GLU A 73 25.26 33.51 5.33
N ALA A 74 25.32 34.00 4.08
CA ALA A 74 24.22 33.83 3.13
C ALA A 74 23.88 32.34 2.89
N LYS A 75 24.88 31.47 2.79
CA LYS A 75 24.67 30.01 2.69
C LYS A 75 24.02 29.44 3.95
N ARG A 76 24.42 29.90 5.14
CA ARG A 76 23.81 29.46 6.41
C ARG A 76 22.34 29.88 6.50
N MET A 77 22.02 31.12 6.11
CA MET A 77 20.64 31.60 6.06
C MET A 77 19.79 30.77 5.10
N ALA A 78 20.26 30.53 3.87
CA ALA A 78 19.55 29.69 2.90
C ALA A 78 19.31 28.26 3.41
N LEU A 79 20.28 27.66 4.13
CA LEU A 79 20.10 26.36 4.76
C LEU A 79 19.10 26.40 5.91
N SER A 80 19.12 27.46 6.73
CA SER A 80 18.15 27.66 7.80
C SER A 80 16.72 27.74 7.25
N ASP A 81 16.52 28.49 6.17
CA ASP A 81 15.21 28.61 5.50
C ASP A 81 14.77 27.27 4.90
N ALA A 82 15.68 26.53 4.29
CA ALA A 82 15.41 25.18 3.77
C ALA A 82 15.00 24.21 4.89
N ILE A 83 15.66 24.27 6.05
CA ILE A 83 15.32 23.46 7.23
C ILE A 83 13.93 23.86 7.76
N ALA A 84 13.64 25.16 7.87
CA ALA A 84 12.33 25.65 8.31
C ALA A 84 11.21 25.19 7.38
N SER A 85 11.42 25.29 6.06
CA SER A 85 10.50 24.79 5.04
C SER A 85 10.29 23.27 5.14
N ALA A 86 11.38 22.50 5.31
CA ALA A 86 11.29 21.06 5.47
C ALA A 86 10.51 20.65 6.74
N LYS A 87 10.73 21.34 7.86
CA LYS A 87 9.98 21.13 9.10
C LYS A 87 8.49 21.39 8.90
N ALA A 88 8.12 22.51 8.27
CA ALA A 88 6.73 22.83 7.97
C ALA A 88 6.06 21.74 7.12
N ARG A 89 6.78 21.19 6.12
CA ARG A 89 6.28 20.09 5.29
C ARG A 89 6.07 18.80 6.08
N VAL A 90 7.00 18.46 6.99
CA VAL A 90 6.89 17.28 7.86
C VAL A 90 5.66 17.39 8.77
N GLU A 91 5.44 18.54 9.40
CA GLU A 91 4.26 18.75 10.24
C GLU A 91 2.96 18.70 9.43
N GLY A 92 2.93 19.28 8.23
CA GLY A 92 1.79 19.17 7.32
C GLY A 92 1.46 17.73 6.93
N LEU A 93 2.48 16.91 6.62
CA LEU A 93 2.30 15.50 6.31
C LEU A 93 1.81 14.71 7.53
N LYS A 94 2.35 15.00 8.72
CA LYS A 94 1.93 14.37 9.97
C LYS A 94 0.45 14.62 10.26
N ALA A 95 0.00 15.87 10.11
CA ALA A 95 -1.41 16.23 10.26
C ALA A 95 -2.30 15.50 9.24
N SER A 96 -1.85 15.38 7.98
CA SER A 96 -2.58 14.65 6.93
C SER A 96 -2.70 13.16 7.23
N ILE A 97 -1.61 12.52 7.69
CA ILE A 97 -1.62 11.11 8.10
C ILE A 97 -2.59 10.88 9.25
N GLN A 98 -2.57 11.74 10.26
CA GLN A 98 -3.48 11.65 11.40
C GLN A 98 -4.94 11.77 10.96
N GLN A 99 -5.24 12.72 10.07
CA GLN A 99 -6.59 12.88 9.51
C GLN A 99 -7.04 11.65 8.68
N GLN A 100 -6.14 11.01 7.94
CA GLN A 100 -6.47 9.79 7.21
C GLN A 100 -6.72 8.61 8.16
N GLN A 101 -5.94 8.50 9.24
CA GLN A 101 -6.13 7.46 10.25
C GLN A 101 -7.49 7.62 10.96
N THR A 102 -7.89 8.83 11.34
CA THR A 102 -9.21 9.06 11.95
C THR A 102 -10.34 8.70 11.00
N LYS A 103 -10.26 9.13 9.73
CA LYS A 103 -11.26 8.75 8.71
C LYS A 103 -11.33 7.23 8.52
N LYS A 104 -10.19 6.56 8.45
CA LYS A 104 -10.15 5.10 8.33
C LYS A 104 -10.83 4.43 9.53
N GLN A 105 -10.59 4.95 10.74
CA GLN A 105 -11.20 4.43 11.95
C GLN A 105 -12.72 4.64 11.95
N GLU A 106 -13.21 5.82 11.57
CA GLU A 106 -14.65 6.12 11.43
C GLU A 106 -15.33 5.17 10.43
N PHE A 107 -14.69 4.91 9.28
CA PHE A 107 -15.21 3.96 8.29
C PHE A 107 -15.20 2.52 8.82
N ALA A 108 -14.14 2.11 9.53
CA ALA A 108 -14.08 0.78 10.13
C ALA A 108 -15.19 0.58 11.17
N GLU A 109 -15.45 1.58 12.00
CA GLU A 109 -16.56 1.57 12.97
C GLU A 109 -17.92 1.52 12.29
N PHE A 110 -18.10 2.29 11.21
CA PHE A 110 -19.33 2.26 10.42
C PHE A 110 -19.59 0.86 9.84
N LEU A 111 -18.58 0.25 9.22
CA LEU A 111 -18.68 -1.11 8.66
C LEU A 111 -18.98 -2.14 9.75
N ALA A 112 -18.32 -2.06 10.90
CA ALA A 112 -18.56 -2.96 12.02
C ALA A 112 -20.00 -2.87 12.56
N ARG A 113 -20.56 -1.66 12.63
CA ARG A 113 -21.98 -1.47 13.00
C ARG A 113 -22.91 -2.09 11.98
N GLN A 114 -22.64 -1.91 10.69
CA GLN A 114 -23.47 -2.46 9.62
C GLN A 114 -23.42 -4.00 9.60
N SER A 115 -22.24 -4.60 9.76
CA SER A 115 -22.11 -6.06 9.82
C SER A 115 -22.85 -6.64 11.01
N LEU A 116 -22.82 -5.96 12.17
CA LEU A 116 -23.55 -6.38 13.36
C LEU A 116 -25.07 -6.30 13.14
N ALA A 117 -25.56 -5.23 12.51
CA ALA A 117 -26.97 -5.08 12.17
C ALA A 117 -27.46 -6.16 11.19
N LEU A 118 -26.65 -6.50 10.18
CA LEU A 118 -26.94 -7.57 9.23
C LEU A 118 -27.03 -8.93 9.92
N ALA A 119 -26.05 -9.30 10.73
CA ALA A 119 -26.05 -10.55 11.50
C ALA A 119 -27.28 -10.66 12.42
N ALA A 120 -27.70 -9.55 13.05
CA ALA A 120 -28.90 -9.51 13.88
C ALA A 120 -30.22 -9.58 13.08
N SER A 121 -30.18 -9.35 11.76
CA SER A 121 -31.34 -9.47 10.86
C SER A 121 -31.43 -10.85 10.20
N GLU A 122 -30.29 -11.47 9.86
CA GLU A 122 -30.21 -12.84 9.34
C GLU A 122 -30.70 -13.87 10.37
N GLY A 123 -30.46 -13.63 11.67
CA GLY A 123 -31.07 -14.46 12.73
C GLY A 123 -32.60 -14.35 12.84
N ARG A 124 -33.24 -13.45 12.08
CA ARG A 124 -34.68 -13.18 12.08
C ARG A 124 -35.31 -13.31 10.67
N SER A 125 -34.62 -13.87 9.68
CA SER A 125 -35.10 -13.92 8.30
C SER A 125 -36.15 -15.02 8.07
N ASN A 126 -37.12 -14.68 7.22
CA ASN A 126 -38.24 -15.50 6.73
C ASN A 126 -37.87 -16.86 6.09
N GLU A 127 -36.59 -17.18 5.92
CA GLU A 127 -36.14 -18.43 5.27
C GLU A 127 -36.58 -19.69 6.01
N ARG A 128 -36.64 -19.67 7.35
CA ARG A 128 -37.19 -20.81 8.11
C ARG A 128 -38.69 -20.99 7.89
N ILE A 129 -39.44 -19.90 7.67
CA ILE A 129 -40.89 -19.96 7.48
C ILE A 129 -41.20 -20.44 6.05
N GLU A 130 -40.50 -19.91 5.04
CA GLU A 130 -40.72 -20.33 3.65
C GLU A 130 -40.23 -21.76 3.35
N GLN A 131 -39.16 -22.23 4.00
CA GLN A 131 -38.74 -23.63 3.90
C GLN A 131 -39.78 -24.61 4.48
N ASP A 132 -40.50 -24.20 5.52
CA ASP A 132 -41.51 -25.05 6.17
C ASP A 132 -42.77 -25.18 5.29
N GLU A 133 -43.27 -24.06 4.74
CA GLU A 133 -44.44 -24.04 3.85
C GLU A 133 -44.21 -24.81 2.54
N THR A 134 -43.02 -24.69 1.93
CA THR A 134 -42.67 -25.42 0.71
C THR A 134 -42.57 -26.92 0.95
N GLN A 135 -42.00 -27.33 2.09
CA GLN A 135 -41.89 -28.73 2.46
C GLN A 135 -43.25 -29.35 2.80
N GLU A 136 -44.15 -28.59 3.44
CA GLU A 136 -45.53 -29.00 3.68
C GLU A 136 -46.29 -29.21 2.37
N ALA A 137 -46.17 -28.27 1.42
CA ALA A 137 -46.79 -28.38 0.10
C ALA A 137 -46.30 -29.62 -0.66
N ILE A 138 -44.99 -29.87 -0.71
CA ILE A 138 -44.41 -31.07 -1.34
C ILE A 138 -44.96 -32.34 -0.70
N SER A 139 -45.01 -32.40 0.63
CA SER A 139 -45.54 -33.55 1.37
C SER A 139 -47.02 -33.81 1.06
N TRP A 140 -47.82 -32.74 0.98
CA TRP A 140 -49.23 -32.83 0.60
C TRP A 140 -49.41 -33.39 -0.82
N TYR A 141 -48.69 -32.85 -1.81
CA TYR A 141 -48.75 -33.35 -3.19
C TYR A 141 -48.30 -34.80 -3.30
N ASN A 142 -47.21 -35.17 -2.62
CA ASN A 142 -46.71 -36.54 -2.62
C ASN A 142 -47.75 -37.54 -2.09
N ARG A 143 -48.44 -37.16 -1.02
CA ARG A 143 -49.51 -37.96 -0.40
C ARG A 143 -50.75 -38.06 -1.29
N VAL A 144 -51.26 -36.93 -1.79
CA VAL A 144 -52.52 -36.88 -2.55
C VAL A 144 -52.39 -37.53 -3.91
N LEU A 145 -51.27 -37.30 -4.59
CA LEU A 145 -51.04 -37.85 -5.94
C LEU A 145 -50.48 -39.27 -5.90
N GLY A 146 -49.98 -39.74 -4.75
CA GLY A 146 -49.19 -40.97 -4.66
C GLY A 146 -48.00 -40.89 -5.61
N PHE A 147 -47.33 -39.74 -5.67
CA PHE A 147 -46.33 -39.44 -6.68
C PHE A 147 -45.22 -38.64 -6.03
N HIS A 148 -43.99 -39.14 -6.07
CA HIS A 148 -42.83 -38.40 -5.58
C HIS A 148 -41.71 -38.43 -6.61
N VAL A 149 -40.87 -37.41 -6.53
CA VAL A 149 -39.73 -37.21 -7.44
C VAL A 149 -38.47 -37.11 -6.60
N GLU A 150 -37.47 -37.92 -6.96
CA GLU A 150 -36.18 -37.95 -6.28
C GLU A 150 -35.06 -37.59 -7.27
N GLY A 151 -34.17 -36.69 -6.84
CA GLY A 151 -32.99 -36.29 -7.61
C GLY A 151 -31.77 -37.14 -7.23
N GLY A 152 -31.00 -37.55 -8.24
CA GLY A 152 -29.74 -38.29 -8.08
C GLY A 152 -28.96 -38.34 -9.39
N HIS A 153 -28.47 -39.53 -9.77
CA HIS A 153 -27.83 -39.78 -11.08
C HIS A 153 -28.78 -39.51 -12.28
N GLY A 154 -30.08 -39.42 -12.01
CA GLY A 154 -31.11 -38.87 -12.89
C GLY A 154 -32.26 -38.36 -12.03
N VAL A 155 -33.39 -38.06 -12.65
CA VAL A 155 -34.64 -37.74 -11.94
C VAL A 155 -35.52 -39.00 -11.94
N LYS A 156 -35.73 -39.57 -10.75
CA LYS A 156 -36.58 -40.74 -10.55
C LYS A 156 -38.00 -40.28 -10.23
N PHE A 157 -38.96 -40.76 -11.01
CA PHE A 157 -40.39 -40.56 -10.84
C PHE A 157 -40.97 -41.84 -10.28
N THR A 158 -41.58 -41.78 -9.11
CA THR A 158 -42.15 -42.96 -8.46
C THR A 158 -43.63 -42.73 -8.17
N PHE A 159 -44.46 -43.68 -8.60
CA PHE A 159 -45.89 -43.70 -8.43
C PHE A 159 -46.29 -44.82 -7.47
N LYS A 160 -47.21 -44.47 -6.56
CA LYS A 160 -47.99 -45.35 -5.69
C LYS A 160 -49.46 -45.23 -6.10
N ASN A 161 -50.33 -46.04 -5.49
CA ASN A 161 -51.76 -46.08 -5.81
C ASN A 161 -52.04 -46.37 -7.29
N ILE A 162 -51.21 -47.21 -7.92
CA ILE A 162 -51.42 -47.71 -9.28
C ILE A 162 -52.22 -49.02 -9.24
N ASN A 163 -51.75 -49.99 -8.45
CA ASN A 163 -52.44 -51.25 -8.23
C ASN A 163 -53.44 -51.12 -7.08
N MET A 164 -54.74 -51.32 -7.36
CA MET A 164 -55.78 -51.26 -6.33
C MET A 164 -55.68 -52.37 -5.29
N ASN A 165 -55.08 -53.51 -5.65
CA ASN A 165 -54.89 -54.65 -4.76
C ASN A 165 -53.71 -54.43 -3.80
N ASN A 166 -52.71 -53.65 -4.22
CA ASN A 166 -51.57 -53.27 -3.41
C ASN A 166 -51.21 -51.78 -3.62
N PRO A 167 -51.88 -50.85 -2.92
CA PRO A 167 -51.70 -49.41 -3.12
C PRO A 167 -50.29 -48.90 -2.81
N ASN A 168 -49.52 -49.64 -1.99
CA ASN A 168 -48.16 -49.29 -1.60
C ASN A 168 -47.10 -49.77 -2.60
N GLU A 169 -47.49 -50.55 -3.61
CA GLU A 169 -46.59 -51.00 -4.67
C GLU A 169 -46.06 -49.80 -5.47
N GLU A 170 -44.75 -49.79 -5.70
CA GLU A 170 -44.05 -48.69 -6.34
C GLU A 170 -43.78 -49.00 -7.80
N TYR A 171 -44.14 -48.04 -8.66
CA TYR A 171 -43.90 -48.07 -10.10
C TYR A 171 -43.03 -46.87 -10.40
N SER A 172 -41.84 -47.07 -10.97
CA SER A 172 -40.90 -45.98 -11.15
C SER A 172 -40.22 -45.97 -12.51
N PHE A 173 -39.82 -44.78 -12.94
CA PHE A 173 -38.91 -44.62 -14.04
C PHE A 173 -37.89 -43.53 -13.71
N THR A 174 -36.68 -43.66 -14.25
CA THR A 174 -35.63 -42.67 -14.07
C THR A 174 -35.22 -42.12 -15.42
N ILE A 175 -35.29 -40.81 -15.58
CA ILE A 175 -34.80 -40.13 -16.79
C ILE A 175 -33.59 -39.27 -16.45
N ARG A 176 -32.68 -39.16 -17.40
CA ARG A 176 -31.56 -38.21 -17.37
C ARG A 176 -31.70 -37.26 -18.54
N HIS A 177 -31.38 -36.00 -18.32
CA HIS A 177 -31.29 -35.01 -19.38
C HIS A 177 -29.84 -34.57 -19.53
N GLU A 178 -29.20 -34.93 -20.63
CA GLU A 178 -27.81 -34.61 -20.94
C GLU A 178 -27.70 -34.25 -22.43
N ASN A 179 -26.88 -33.25 -22.77
CA ASN A 179 -26.68 -32.79 -24.15
C ASN A 179 -27.98 -32.46 -24.91
N ASN A 180 -28.95 -31.83 -24.23
CA ASN A 180 -30.29 -31.54 -24.76
C ASN A 180 -31.09 -32.78 -25.18
N THR A 181 -30.76 -33.95 -24.64
CA THR A 181 -31.46 -35.20 -24.89
C THR A 181 -31.84 -35.89 -23.58
N TYR A 182 -33.10 -36.31 -23.48
CA TYR A 182 -33.61 -37.19 -22.46
C TYR A 182 -33.27 -38.64 -22.81
N THR A 183 -32.72 -39.36 -21.83
CA THR A 183 -32.44 -40.79 -21.88
C THR A 183 -33.13 -41.49 -20.72
N LEU A 184 -33.79 -42.62 -20.98
CA LEU A 184 -34.34 -43.48 -19.94
C LEU A 184 -33.22 -44.31 -19.31
N LEU A 185 -33.04 -44.19 -17.99
CA LEU A 185 -32.04 -44.95 -17.23
C LEU A 185 -32.61 -46.25 -16.67
N SER A 186 -33.81 -46.19 -16.11
CA SER A 186 -34.50 -47.36 -15.55
C SER A 186 -36.01 -47.21 -15.64
N CYS A 187 -36.73 -48.33 -15.73
CA CYS A 187 -38.19 -48.39 -15.68
C CYS A 187 -38.58 -49.70 -14.99
N GLU A 188 -39.23 -49.60 -13.84
CA GLU A 188 -39.61 -50.71 -12.98
C GLU A 188 -41.10 -50.61 -12.65
N PRO A 189 -41.94 -51.59 -13.05
CA PRO A 189 -41.65 -52.69 -13.98
C PRO A 189 -41.39 -52.22 -15.42
N SER A 190 -40.78 -53.08 -16.25
CA SER A 190 -40.49 -52.76 -17.65
C SER A 190 -41.78 -52.62 -18.46
N LEU A 191 -41.89 -51.54 -19.22
CA LEU A 191 -43.04 -51.20 -20.05
C LEU A 191 -42.68 -51.28 -21.53
N GLU A 192 -43.61 -51.78 -22.35
CA GLU A 192 -43.48 -51.76 -23.81
C GLU A 192 -43.65 -50.33 -24.38
N ASN A 193 -42.95 -50.06 -25.48
CA ASN A 193 -43.01 -48.80 -26.25
C ASN A 193 -42.56 -47.53 -25.46
N THR A 194 -41.68 -47.69 -24.48
CA THR A 194 -41.06 -46.56 -23.76
C THR A 194 -40.13 -45.74 -24.64
N GLU A 195 -39.46 -46.36 -25.62
CA GLU A 195 -38.56 -45.68 -26.56
C GLU A 195 -39.28 -44.63 -27.42
N ASP A 196 -40.49 -44.94 -27.90
CA ASP A 196 -41.32 -44.00 -28.66
C ASP A 196 -41.70 -42.78 -27.81
N LEU A 197 -41.99 -42.99 -26.52
CA LEU A 197 -42.31 -41.93 -25.58
C LEU A 197 -41.10 -41.04 -25.29
N ILE A 198 -39.89 -41.61 -25.21
CA ILE A 198 -38.65 -40.84 -25.05
C ILE A 198 -38.36 -40.02 -26.31
N HIS A 199 -38.61 -40.57 -27.50
CA HIS A 199 -38.47 -39.82 -28.75
C HIS A 199 -39.50 -38.68 -28.85
N GLU A 200 -40.74 -38.87 -28.40
CA GLU A 200 -41.73 -37.78 -28.29
C GLU A 200 -41.29 -36.72 -27.26
N LEU A 201 -40.77 -37.14 -26.10
CA LEU A 201 -40.27 -36.24 -25.07
C LEU A 201 -39.13 -35.37 -25.60
N ASN A 202 -38.18 -35.96 -26.32
CA ASN A 202 -37.08 -35.24 -26.96
C ASN A 202 -37.53 -34.23 -28.02
N LYS A 203 -38.67 -34.46 -28.68
CA LYS A 203 -39.26 -33.53 -29.65
C LYS A 203 -40.04 -32.39 -29.01
N THR A 204 -40.78 -32.68 -27.93
CA THR A 204 -41.77 -31.75 -27.35
C THR A 204 -41.29 -31.05 -26.09
N ASN A 205 -40.23 -31.55 -25.45
CA ASN A 205 -39.77 -31.15 -24.13
C ASN A 205 -40.88 -31.20 -23.05
N GLY A 206 -41.90 -32.04 -23.27
CA GLY A 206 -43.13 -32.08 -22.49
C GLY A 206 -43.10 -33.05 -21.31
N LEU A 207 -42.25 -32.80 -20.31
CA LEU A 207 -42.03 -33.73 -19.20
C LEU A 207 -43.29 -34.10 -18.39
N PHE A 208 -44.16 -33.12 -18.12
CA PHE A 208 -45.43 -33.38 -17.41
C PHE A 208 -46.37 -34.29 -18.20
N LYS A 209 -46.44 -34.10 -19.52
CA LYS A 209 -47.24 -34.95 -20.41
C LYS A 209 -46.67 -36.37 -20.41
N PHE A 210 -45.35 -36.50 -20.54
CA PHE A 210 -44.65 -37.77 -20.48
C PHE A 210 -44.92 -38.52 -19.16
N ALA A 211 -44.78 -37.87 -18.01
CA ALA A 211 -45.05 -38.49 -16.70
C ALA A 211 -46.51 -38.97 -16.56
N ARG A 212 -47.48 -38.22 -17.11
CA ARG A 212 -48.89 -38.65 -17.15
C ARG A 212 -49.12 -39.87 -18.04
N VAL A 213 -48.47 -39.93 -19.20
CA VAL A 213 -48.55 -41.08 -20.12
C VAL A 213 -47.91 -42.31 -19.49
N MET A 214 -46.72 -42.17 -18.88
CA MET A 214 -46.06 -43.25 -18.14
C MET A 214 -46.94 -43.80 -17.02
N ARG A 215 -47.57 -42.92 -16.22
CA ARG A 215 -48.51 -43.36 -15.18
C ARG A 215 -49.67 -44.18 -15.76
N LYS A 216 -50.24 -43.74 -16.87
CA LYS A 216 -51.33 -44.46 -17.54
C LYS A 216 -50.86 -45.84 -18.05
N LYS A 217 -49.65 -45.91 -18.60
CA LYS A 217 -49.05 -47.17 -19.05
C LYS A 217 -48.84 -48.17 -17.92
N PHE A 218 -48.36 -47.71 -16.76
CA PHE A 218 -48.31 -48.57 -15.58
C PHE A 218 -49.69 -49.08 -15.16
N GLN A 219 -50.72 -48.23 -15.19
CA GLN A 219 -52.10 -48.65 -14.89
C GLN A 219 -52.61 -49.70 -15.89
N GLU A 220 -52.40 -49.48 -17.20
CA GLU A 220 -52.79 -50.41 -18.25
C GLU A 220 -52.07 -51.76 -18.09
N ALA A 221 -50.76 -51.75 -17.80
CA ALA A 221 -49.96 -52.96 -17.58
C ALA A 221 -50.45 -53.78 -16.37
N VAL A 222 -50.85 -53.13 -15.27
CA VAL A 222 -51.45 -53.82 -14.10
C VAL A 222 -52.78 -54.48 -14.47
N THR A 223 -53.61 -53.83 -15.29
CA THR A 223 -54.90 -54.41 -15.70
C THR A 223 -54.79 -55.56 -16.70
N GLN A 224 -53.73 -55.57 -17.51
CA GLN A 224 -53.55 -56.52 -18.62
C GLN A 224 -52.50 -57.61 -18.35
N GLY A 225 -51.74 -57.51 -17.24
CA GLY A 225 -50.63 -58.41 -16.96
C GLY A 225 -49.44 -58.26 -17.94
N GLY A 226 -49.39 -57.15 -18.68
CA GLY A 226 -48.48 -56.92 -19.81
C GLY A 226 -47.09 -56.43 -19.41
N PHE A 227 -46.48 -57.03 -18.39
CA PHE A 227 -45.09 -56.76 -18.06
C PHE A 227 -44.17 -57.65 -18.90
N VAL A 228 -43.08 -57.08 -19.43
CA VAL A 228 -42.06 -57.87 -20.12
C VAL A 228 -41.38 -58.77 -19.08
N GLN A 229 -41.62 -60.08 -19.16
CA GLN A 229 -41.04 -61.06 -18.26
C GLN A 229 -39.61 -61.37 -18.69
N THR A 230 -38.62 -60.69 -18.10
CA THR A 230 -37.23 -61.18 -18.10
C THR A 230 -37.12 -62.31 -17.08
N THR A 231 -37.41 -63.55 -17.49
CA THR A 231 -36.99 -64.74 -16.73
C THR A 231 -35.48 -64.90 -16.85
N VAL A 232 -34.76 -64.61 -15.76
CA VAL A 232 -33.44 -65.17 -15.51
C VAL A 232 -33.57 -66.01 -14.23
N GLU A 233 -33.92 -67.28 -14.41
CA GLU A 233 -33.70 -68.37 -13.45
C GLU A 233 -32.49 -69.16 -13.98
N HIS A 234 -31.60 -69.84 -13.25
CA HIS A 234 -31.27 -69.97 -11.83
C HIS A 234 -30.13 -71.01 -11.82
N GLU A 235 -28.96 -70.75 -11.24
CA GLU A 235 -28.05 -71.81 -10.78
C GLU A 235 -27.53 -71.44 -9.39
N GLU A 236 -28.26 -71.89 -8.38
CA GLU A 236 -27.72 -72.08 -7.03
C GLU A 236 -26.99 -73.43 -6.98
N SER A 237 -25.81 -73.44 -6.38
CA SER A 237 -25.20 -74.64 -5.81
C SER A 237 -24.93 -74.37 -4.33
N MET A 238 -25.81 -74.87 -3.46
CA MET A 238 -25.57 -74.99 -2.03
C MET A 238 -24.64 -76.17 -1.73
N LEU A 239 -23.68 -75.98 -0.81
CA LEU A 239 -23.23 -77.03 0.10
C LEU A 239 -23.20 -76.50 1.54
N MET A 240 -23.62 -77.38 2.44
CA MET A 240 -24.14 -77.13 3.79
C MET A 240 -23.09 -77.04 4.90
N SER A 241 -23.48 -76.31 5.96
CA SER A 241 -23.30 -76.60 7.41
C SER A 241 -21.91 -76.80 8.03
N ALA A 242 -21.62 -76.04 9.10
CA ALA A 242 -21.64 -76.56 10.49
C ALA A 242 -21.41 -75.44 11.54
N SER A 243 -21.99 -75.67 12.72
CA SER A 243 -22.23 -74.77 13.86
C SER A 243 -21.02 -74.27 14.67
N ALA A 244 -21.30 -73.21 15.44
CA ALA A 244 -20.47 -72.55 16.47
C ALA A 244 -20.18 -73.43 17.72
N PRO A 245 -19.29 -73.00 18.64
CA PRO A 245 -19.81 -72.20 19.77
C PRO A 245 -18.92 -71.06 20.31
N VAL A 246 -19.63 -70.05 20.81
CA VAL A 246 -19.47 -69.14 21.96
C VAL A 246 -18.28 -69.40 22.92
N LEU A 247 -17.57 -68.32 23.32
CA LEU A 247 -17.44 -67.89 24.74
C LEU A 247 -16.83 -66.47 24.86
N SER A 248 -17.53 -65.66 25.65
CA SER A 248 -17.17 -64.32 26.14
C SER A 248 -16.15 -64.36 27.28
N MET A 249 -15.52 -63.21 27.57
CA MET A 249 -15.25 -62.58 28.89
C MET A 249 -14.24 -61.43 28.65
N SER A 250 -14.65 -60.15 28.76
CA SER A 250 -14.51 -59.23 29.94
C SER A 250 -13.04 -58.78 30.17
N SER A 251 -12.67 -57.62 30.70
CA SER A 251 -13.23 -56.32 31.08
C SER A 251 -12.05 -55.53 31.69
N ALA A 252 -11.86 -54.24 31.35
CA ALA A 252 -11.30 -53.16 32.20
C ALA A 252 -11.01 -51.94 31.29
N ARG A 253 -11.80 -50.85 31.29
CA ARG A 253 -11.95 -49.76 32.31
C ARG A 253 -10.68 -48.88 32.39
N SER A 254 -10.67 -47.74 31.69
CA SER A 254 -10.70 -46.35 32.22
C SER A 254 -9.32 -45.83 32.70
N ASP A 255 -8.89 -44.57 32.62
CA ASP A 255 -9.45 -43.25 32.27
C ASP A 255 -8.26 -42.29 32.01
N THR A 256 -8.55 -41.16 31.34
CA THR A 256 -8.03 -39.75 31.45
C THR A 256 -6.65 -39.48 32.11
N THR A 257 -5.82 -38.52 31.68
CA THR A 257 -6.02 -37.05 31.80
C THR A 257 -5.00 -36.21 30.98
N ALA A 258 -5.33 -34.92 30.86
CA ALA A 258 -4.68 -33.85 30.11
C ALA A 258 -3.53 -33.12 30.87
N GLU A 259 -3.06 -32.03 30.22
CA GLU A 259 -2.12 -30.97 30.64
C GLU A 259 -0.63 -31.35 30.46
N GLY A 260 0.22 -30.63 29.74
CA GLY A 260 0.34 -29.17 29.59
C GLY A 260 1.50 -28.70 30.47
N ILE A 261 2.56 -28.11 29.89
CA ILE A 261 3.44 -27.08 30.50
C ILE A 261 4.54 -26.66 29.50
N ASN A 262 4.82 -25.36 29.57
CA ASN A 262 5.68 -24.48 28.80
C ASN A 262 7.20 -24.76 28.85
N ASP A 263 7.89 -23.97 28.01
CA ASP A 263 9.12 -23.19 28.26
C ASP A 263 10.29 -23.55 27.34
N HIS A 264 11.16 -22.65 26.88
CA HIS A 264 11.22 -21.20 26.66
C HIS A 264 12.63 -20.97 26.02
N VAL A 265 12.88 -19.80 25.42
CA VAL A 265 14.21 -19.15 25.25
C VAL A 265 15.06 -19.51 24.00
N GLU A 266 15.08 -18.55 23.07
CA GLU A 266 16.15 -18.20 22.12
C GLU A 266 17.37 -17.60 22.87
N PRO A 267 18.62 -17.48 22.33
CA PRO A 267 18.88 -16.33 21.43
C PRO A 267 20.13 -16.36 20.51
N VAL A 268 20.18 -15.34 19.63
CA VAL A 268 21.34 -14.64 18.99
C VAL A 268 22.06 -15.28 17.79
N LYS A 269 21.97 -14.59 16.62
CA LYS A 269 23.15 -13.98 15.96
C LYS A 269 22.83 -12.93 14.89
N VAL A 270 23.37 -11.74 15.14
CA VAL A 270 23.57 -10.62 14.21
C VAL A 270 24.58 -11.03 13.14
N ASN A 271 24.32 -10.71 11.87
CA ASN A 271 25.38 -10.34 10.95
C ASN A 271 24.90 -9.42 9.81
N SER A 272 25.65 -8.34 9.67
CA SER A 272 25.63 -7.32 8.63
C SER A 272 25.90 -7.87 7.23
N ASN A 273 25.31 -7.27 6.19
CA ASN A 273 26.07 -6.83 5.00
C ASN A 273 25.27 -5.85 4.12
N ILE A 274 25.89 -4.69 3.93
CA ILE A 274 25.46 -3.57 3.09
C ILE A 274 26.06 -3.79 1.70
N ASN A 275 25.25 -3.83 0.65
CA ASN A 275 25.76 -3.78 -0.71
C ASN A 275 25.28 -2.50 -1.41
N LYS A 276 26.24 -1.62 -1.68
CA LYS A 276 26.09 -0.37 -2.43
C LYS A 276 26.23 -0.69 -3.92
N GLN A 277 25.23 -0.35 -4.74
CA GLN A 277 25.44 -0.17 -6.17
C GLN A 277 25.14 1.27 -6.56
N HIS A 278 26.13 1.88 -7.18
CA HIS A 278 26.24 3.28 -7.54
C HIS A 278 25.93 3.40 -9.03
N ILE A 279 24.74 3.92 -9.39
CA ILE A 279 24.39 4.22 -10.79
C ILE A 279 24.87 5.65 -11.11
N GLN A 280 25.69 5.76 -12.15
CA GLN A 280 26.24 7.01 -12.65
C GLN A 280 25.24 7.79 -13.53
N ARG A 281 25.44 9.12 -13.52
CA ARG A 281 24.71 10.21 -14.19
C ARG A 281 24.79 10.22 -15.73
N ARG A 282 23.70 10.70 -16.36
CA ARG A 282 23.63 11.83 -17.35
C ARG A 282 22.14 12.12 -17.63
N VAL A 283 21.53 13.21 -17.15
CA VAL A 283 21.58 14.63 -17.60
C VAL A 283 20.95 14.87 -18.98
N ASN A 284 19.68 15.27 -18.99
CA ASN A 284 19.08 16.46 -19.64
C ASN A 284 17.55 16.26 -19.74
N SER A 285 16.64 17.24 -19.73
CA SER A 285 16.47 18.60 -19.21
C SER A 285 15.09 19.02 -19.76
N GLY A 286 14.18 19.55 -18.95
CA GLY A 286 12.91 20.08 -19.47
C GLY A 286 11.75 20.13 -18.48
N ILE A 287 11.89 20.88 -17.39
CA ILE A 287 10.77 21.33 -16.56
C ILE A 287 10.45 22.75 -17.03
N LEU A 288 9.20 23.00 -17.46
CA LEU A 288 8.58 24.31 -17.38
C LEU A 288 7.54 24.26 -16.26
N SER A 289 7.84 24.95 -15.16
CA SER A 289 6.87 25.31 -14.12
C SER A 289 6.06 26.53 -14.57
N PRO A 290 4.79 26.69 -14.15
CA PRO A 290 4.16 28.01 -14.07
C PRO A 290 4.58 28.67 -12.76
N GLY A 291 5.35 29.76 -12.86
CA GLY A 291 5.68 30.67 -11.77
C GLY A 291 4.71 31.85 -11.72
N SER A 292 4.38 32.23 -10.49
CA SER A 292 3.47 33.27 -10.03
C SER A 292 3.78 34.72 -10.46
N ALA A 293 2.75 35.59 -10.46
CA ALA A 293 2.59 36.75 -9.54
C ALA A 293 2.19 38.12 -10.16
N SER A 294 1.12 38.68 -9.57
CA SER A 294 0.92 40.09 -9.14
C SER A 294 0.48 41.20 -10.12
N SER A 295 -0.48 42.03 -9.64
CA SER A 295 -0.63 43.51 -9.79
C SER A 295 -2.13 43.91 -9.83
N ILE A 296 -2.75 44.38 -8.74
CA ILE A 296 -2.93 45.79 -8.30
C ILE A 296 -3.78 46.69 -9.22
N ARG A 297 -4.98 47.03 -8.70
CA ARG A 297 -5.82 48.26 -8.86
C ARG A 297 -6.15 48.81 -10.26
N ARG A 298 -7.46 48.91 -10.57
CA ARG A 298 -8.29 50.14 -10.63
C ARG A 298 -9.57 49.90 -11.46
N SER A 299 -10.71 50.33 -10.92
CA SER A 299 -12.00 50.50 -11.62
C SER A 299 -11.89 51.51 -12.77
N PRO A 300 -12.73 51.43 -13.83
CA PRO A 300 -14.01 52.17 -13.82
C PRO A 300 -15.13 51.59 -14.73
N ARG A 301 -16.40 51.87 -14.41
CA ARG A 301 -17.34 52.65 -15.27
C ARG A 301 -18.79 52.56 -14.77
N LEU A 302 -19.28 53.69 -14.30
CA LEU A 302 -20.66 54.11 -14.51
C LEU A 302 -20.72 54.83 -15.87
N LYS A 303 -21.69 54.46 -16.72
CA LYS A 303 -22.31 55.36 -17.69
C LYS A 303 -23.80 55.03 -17.76
N ALA A 304 -24.61 56.04 -17.47
CA ALA A 304 -26.04 56.07 -17.64
C ALA A 304 -26.41 56.17 -19.13
N THR A 305 -27.48 55.49 -19.55
CA THR A 305 -28.37 55.95 -20.64
C THR A 305 -29.72 55.23 -20.57
N ARG A 306 -30.69 55.78 -19.83
CA ARG A 306 -32.05 56.15 -20.26
C ARG A 306 -32.88 56.58 -19.06
#